data_AF-A0A3M4VF03-F1
#
_entry.id   AF-A0A3M4VF03-F1
#
_cell.length_a   1.000
_cell.length_b   1.000
_cell.length_c   1.000
_cell.angle_alpha   90.00
_cell.angle_beta   90.00
_cell.angle_gamma   90.00
#
_symmetry.space_group_name_H-M   'P 1'
#
loop_
_entity.id
_entity.type
_entity.pdbx_description
1 polymer ?
#
loop_
_entity_poly.entity_id
_entity_poly.type
_entity_poly.pdbx_seq_one_letter_code
_entity_poly.pdbx_strand_id
1 'polypeptide(L)'
;MNFYEIVFCGQLVPGAQPERVQANLGKLFQADEQRLALLFSGRRLVLKSNLDAEAAEKYRATLERAGALVEVLDMNLPAEEVELAPPPAESGNGRLQVKPRDLYMAAFVDVDAPDLSMAAVGSDMQDPKPEQSAPALDLSALSLAPAGSDMGQAKPTVKALNPDISHLKLAP
;
A
#
# COMPACT_ATOMS: atom_id res chain seq x y z
N MET A 1 -8.27 -36.15 -9.90
CA MET A 1 -9.53 -35.48 -10.27
C MET A 1 -9.17 -34.08 -10.71
N ASN A 2 -9.44 -33.74 -11.97
CA ASN A 2 -9.22 -32.39 -12.47
C ASN A 2 -10.38 -31.50 -12.03
N PHE A 3 -10.09 -30.42 -11.33
CA PHE A 3 -11.06 -29.40 -11.01
C PHE A 3 -10.93 -28.28 -12.03
N TYR A 4 -12.06 -27.77 -12.48
CA TYR A 4 -12.17 -26.71 -13.47
C TYR A 4 -12.80 -25.49 -12.81
N GLU A 5 -12.36 -24.32 -13.23
CA GLU A 5 -13.00 -23.06 -12.91
C GLU A 5 -13.48 -22.35 -14.17
N ILE A 6 -14.54 -21.57 -14.01
CA ILE A 6 -15.19 -20.87 -15.10
C ILE A 6 -14.95 -19.39 -14.89
N VAL A 7 -14.18 -18.79 -15.78
CA VAL A 7 -13.79 -17.38 -15.73
C VAL A 7 -14.46 -16.63 -16.87
N PHE A 8 -15.11 -15.51 -16.54
CA PHE A 8 -15.66 -14.60 -17.53
C PHE A 8 -14.80 -13.35 -17.63
N CYS A 9 -14.37 -13.03 -18.85
CA CYS A 9 -13.46 -11.94 -19.17
C CYS A 9 -14.17 -10.71 -19.73
N GLY A 10 -15.48 -10.58 -19.53
CA GLY A 10 -16.27 -9.42 -19.98
C GLY A 10 -16.51 -9.37 -21.50
N GLN A 11 -16.14 -10.43 -22.23
CA GLN A 11 -16.35 -10.52 -23.67
C GLN A 11 -17.74 -11.07 -24.00
N LEU A 12 -18.48 -10.33 -24.82
CA LEU A 12 -19.79 -10.72 -25.32
C LEU A 12 -19.66 -11.20 -26.76
N VAL A 13 -20.55 -12.13 -27.14
CA VAL A 13 -20.62 -12.57 -28.54
C VAL A 13 -21.05 -11.38 -29.43
N PRO A 14 -20.41 -11.17 -30.60
CA PRO A 14 -20.77 -10.08 -31.50
C PRO A 14 -22.25 -10.21 -31.94
N GLY A 15 -23.06 -9.22 -31.58
CA GLY A 15 -24.50 -9.18 -31.86
C GLY A 15 -25.42 -9.43 -30.66
N ALA A 16 -24.88 -9.78 -29.48
CA ALA A 16 -25.67 -9.91 -28.26
C ALA A 16 -25.82 -8.55 -27.54
N GLN A 17 -27.05 -8.21 -27.11
CA GLN A 17 -27.29 -6.98 -26.35
C GLN A 17 -26.78 -7.13 -24.90
N PRO A 18 -25.96 -6.20 -24.41
CA PRO A 18 -25.33 -6.30 -23.09
C PRO A 18 -26.37 -6.39 -21.96
N GLU A 19 -27.48 -5.66 -22.06
CA GLU A 19 -28.57 -5.67 -21.08
C GLU A 19 -29.25 -7.05 -20.97
N ARG A 20 -29.44 -7.74 -22.10
CA ARG A 20 -30.09 -9.05 -22.14
C ARG A 20 -29.15 -10.16 -21.67
N VAL A 21 -27.87 -10.08 -22.02
CA VAL A 21 -26.84 -11.01 -21.54
C VAL A 21 -26.65 -10.86 -20.03
N GLN A 22 -26.65 -9.63 -19.51
CA GLN A 22 -26.56 -9.35 -18.07
C GLN A 22 -27.73 -9.98 -17.31
N ALA A 23 -28.96 -9.81 -17.80
CA ALA A 23 -30.15 -10.41 -17.19
C ALA A 23 -30.12 -11.94 -17.20
N ASN A 24 -29.65 -12.55 -18.30
CA ASN A 24 -29.52 -14.01 -18.41
C ASN A 24 -28.41 -14.56 -17.50
N LEU A 25 -27.28 -13.86 -17.43
CA LEU A 25 -26.13 -14.24 -16.62
C LEU A 25 -26.44 -14.11 -15.12
N GLY A 26 -27.14 -13.04 -14.72
CA GLY A 26 -27.63 -12.87 -13.34
C GLY A 26 -28.59 -13.97 -12.91
N LYS A 27 -29.49 -14.42 -13.80
CA LYS A 27 -30.43 -15.52 -13.50
C LYS A 27 -29.74 -16.88 -13.42
N LEU A 28 -28.84 -17.18 -14.35
CA LEU A 28 -28.14 -18.47 -14.40
C LEU A 28 -27.16 -18.63 -13.24
N PHE A 29 -26.55 -17.52 -12.81
CA PHE A 29 -25.47 -17.56 -11.83
C PHE A 29 -25.86 -17.04 -10.44
N GLN A 30 -27.07 -16.49 -10.28
CA GLN A 30 -27.49 -15.76 -9.07
C GLN A 30 -26.45 -14.71 -8.66
N ALA A 31 -25.79 -14.11 -9.67
CA ALA A 31 -24.73 -13.14 -9.46
C ALA A 31 -25.34 -11.75 -9.26
N ASP A 32 -24.86 -11.04 -8.23
CA ASP A 32 -25.23 -9.66 -7.96
C ASP A 32 -24.90 -8.74 -9.15
N GLU A 33 -25.80 -7.78 -9.44
CA GLU A 33 -25.63 -6.77 -10.49
C GLU A 33 -24.29 -6.05 -10.42
N GLN A 34 -23.72 -5.93 -9.21
CA GLN A 34 -22.40 -5.34 -8.99
C GLN A 34 -21.25 -6.18 -9.54
N ARG A 35 -21.33 -7.52 -9.42
CA ARG A 35 -20.33 -8.42 -10.03
C ARG A 35 -20.45 -8.42 -11.54
N LEU A 36 -21.66 -8.32 -12.06
CA LEU A 36 -21.93 -8.18 -13.49
C LEU A 36 -21.39 -6.85 -14.04
N ALA A 37 -21.62 -5.72 -13.36
CA ALA A 37 -21.08 -4.42 -13.77
C ALA A 37 -19.54 -4.39 -13.74
N LEU A 38 -18.91 -5.03 -12.74
CA LEU A 38 -17.45 -5.22 -12.68
C LEU A 38 -16.92 -6.13 -13.79
N LEU A 39 -17.70 -7.10 -14.24
CA LEU A 39 -17.37 -7.96 -15.38
C LEU A 39 -17.35 -7.18 -16.70
N PHE A 40 -18.35 -6.33 -16.92
CA PHE A 40 -18.38 -5.42 -18.07
C PHE A 40 -17.30 -4.31 -17.99
N SER A 41 -16.67 -4.12 -16.83
CA SER A 41 -15.52 -3.22 -16.68
C SER A 41 -14.20 -3.80 -17.23
N GLY A 42 -14.23 -5.02 -17.80
CA GLY A 42 -13.07 -5.68 -18.42
C GLY A 42 -12.17 -6.43 -17.44
N ARG A 43 -12.66 -6.68 -16.20
CA ARG A 43 -11.92 -7.45 -15.19
C ARG A 43 -12.40 -8.90 -15.18
N ARG A 44 -11.46 -9.85 -15.24
CA ARG A 44 -11.73 -11.29 -15.10
C ARG A 44 -12.48 -11.57 -13.79
N LEU A 45 -13.56 -12.35 -13.83
CA LEU A 45 -14.26 -12.82 -12.63
C LEU A 45 -14.46 -14.33 -12.71
N VAL A 46 -14.09 -15.01 -11.64
CA VAL A 46 -14.39 -16.44 -11.44
C VAL A 46 -15.85 -16.53 -11.04
N LEU A 47 -16.67 -17.15 -11.89
CA LEU A 47 -18.07 -17.42 -11.58
C LEU A 47 -18.13 -18.58 -10.59
N LYS A 48 -17.64 -19.76 -10.98
CA LYS A 48 -17.63 -20.96 -10.15
C LYS A 48 -16.29 -21.67 -10.25
N SER A 49 -15.76 -22.06 -9.10
CA SER A 49 -14.60 -22.94 -8.97
C SER A 49 -15.04 -24.33 -8.49
N ASN A 50 -14.19 -25.33 -8.71
CA ASN A 50 -14.39 -26.73 -8.29
C ASN A 50 -15.49 -27.48 -9.07
N LEU A 51 -15.52 -27.30 -10.40
CA LEU A 51 -16.39 -28.07 -11.29
C LEU A 51 -15.63 -29.25 -11.93
N ASP A 52 -16.34 -30.33 -12.22
CA ASP A 52 -15.82 -31.47 -13.01
C ASP A 52 -15.82 -31.12 -14.51
N ALA A 53 -15.03 -31.84 -15.32
CA ALA A 53 -14.86 -31.57 -16.76
C ALA A 53 -16.21 -31.50 -17.51
N GLU A 54 -17.07 -32.48 -17.27
CA GLU A 54 -18.41 -32.55 -17.88
C GLU A 54 -19.33 -31.42 -17.40
N ALA A 55 -19.17 -30.95 -16.17
CA ALA A 55 -19.95 -29.85 -15.65
C ALA A 55 -19.48 -28.53 -16.27
N ALA A 56 -18.16 -28.31 -16.36
CA ALA A 56 -17.56 -27.11 -16.91
C ALA A 56 -17.96 -26.87 -18.37
N GLU A 57 -17.95 -27.92 -19.21
CA GLU A 57 -18.41 -27.82 -20.61
C GLU A 57 -19.91 -27.49 -20.72
N LYS A 58 -20.75 -28.05 -19.85
CA LYS A 58 -22.18 -27.74 -19.81
C LYS A 58 -22.43 -26.28 -19.44
N TYR A 59 -21.64 -25.74 -18.52
CA TYR A 59 -21.70 -24.32 -18.17
C TYR A 59 -21.16 -23.43 -19.30
N ARG A 60 -20.06 -23.79 -19.96
CA ARG A 60 -19.57 -23.08 -21.16
C ARG A 60 -20.64 -23.00 -22.23
N ALA A 61 -21.26 -24.13 -22.59
CA ALA A 61 -22.27 -24.18 -23.64
C ALA A 61 -23.56 -23.40 -23.29
N THR A 62 -23.96 -23.37 -22.03
CA THR A 62 -25.13 -22.60 -21.59
C THR A 62 -24.85 -21.10 -21.55
N LEU A 63 -23.63 -20.70 -21.16
CA LEU A 63 -23.20 -19.31 -21.11
C LEU A 63 -22.93 -18.73 -22.51
N GLU A 64 -22.35 -19.52 -23.41
CA GLU A 64 -22.15 -19.17 -24.81
C GLU A 64 -23.50 -18.96 -25.52
N ARG A 65 -24.49 -19.83 -25.24
CA ARG A 65 -25.88 -19.65 -25.70
C ARG A 65 -26.56 -18.44 -25.10
N ALA A 66 -26.16 -18.03 -23.89
CA ALA A 66 -26.64 -16.82 -23.26
C ALA A 66 -25.98 -15.54 -23.81
N GLY A 67 -24.98 -15.67 -24.70
CA GLY A 67 -24.28 -14.56 -25.36
C GLY A 67 -23.01 -14.09 -24.65
N ALA A 68 -22.50 -14.87 -23.69
CA ALA A 68 -21.29 -14.58 -22.92
C ALA A 68 -20.15 -15.52 -23.34
N LEU A 69 -18.98 -14.96 -23.66
CA LEU A 69 -17.78 -15.74 -23.98
C LEU A 69 -17.02 -16.03 -22.69
N VAL A 70 -16.92 -17.31 -22.35
CA VAL A 70 -16.41 -17.78 -21.06
C VAL A 70 -15.25 -18.73 -21.28
N GLU A 71 -14.23 -18.59 -20.44
CA GLU A 71 -13.01 -19.38 -20.49
C GLU A 71 -13.06 -20.42 -19.37
N VAL A 72 -12.81 -21.68 -19.74
CA VAL A 72 -12.73 -22.80 -18.80
C VAL A 72 -11.25 -23.03 -18.51
N LEU A 73 -10.85 -22.84 -17.27
CA LEU A 73 -9.46 -23.05 -16.83
C LEU A 73 -9.39 -24.36 -16.04
N ASP A 74 -8.50 -25.24 -16.49
CA ASP A 74 -8.10 -26.43 -15.77
C ASP A 74 -7.20 -26.07 -14.59
N MET A 75 -7.61 -26.42 -13.37
CA MET A 75 -6.80 -26.23 -12.17
C MET A 75 -5.71 -27.30 -12.01
N ASN A 76 -5.58 -28.24 -12.97
CA ASN A 76 -4.55 -29.29 -13.00
C ASN A 76 -3.58 -29.19 -14.19
N LEU A 77 -3.64 -28.12 -14.98
CA LEU A 77 -2.49 -27.72 -15.78
C LEU A 77 -1.73 -26.67 -14.96
N PRO A 78 -0.46 -26.94 -14.57
CA PRO A 78 0.40 -25.83 -14.18
C PRO A 78 0.37 -24.88 -15.38
N ALA A 79 0.03 -23.63 -15.11
CA ALA A 79 0.09 -22.49 -16.02
C ALA A 79 0.84 -22.85 -17.31
N GLU A 80 0.13 -23.03 -18.42
CA GLU A 80 0.76 -23.10 -19.73
C GLU A 80 1.68 -21.89 -19.83
N GLU A 81 2.97 -22.20 -19.71
CA GLU A 81 4.09 -21.58 -20.40
C GLU A 81 3.72 -20.23 -21.03
N VAL A 82 3.76 -19.19 -20.20
CA VAL A 82 4.59 -18.05 -20.60
C VAL A 82 5.93 -18.69 -20.91
N GLU A 83 6.27 -18.75 -22.18
CA GLU A 83 7.58 -19.11 -22.71
C GLU A 83 8.61 -18.29 -21.92
N LEU A 84 9.04 -18.87 -20.80
CA LEU A 84 9.94 -18.27 -19.86
C LEU A 84 11.27 -18.42 -20.57
N ALA A 85 11.65 -17.37 -21.31
CA ALA A 85 13.04 -17.14 -21.61
C ALA A 85 13.81 -17.45 -20.31
N PRO A 86 14.87 -18.28 -20.37
CA PRO A 86 15.58 -18.72 -19.19
C PRO A 86 15.86 -17.47 -18.34
N PRO A 87 15.60 -17.52 -17.02
CA PRO A 87 15.83 -16.36 -16.16
C PRO A 87 17.26 -15.88 -16.47
N PRO A 88 17.44 -14.60 -16.86
CA PRO A 88 18.78 -14.09 -17.06
C PRO A 88 19.52 -14.37 -15.77
N ALA A 89 20.59 -15.16 -15.88
CA ALA A 89 21.43 -15.51 -14.76
C ALA A 89 21.74 -14.24 -13.98
N GLU A 90 21.50 -14.30 -12.67
CA GLU A 90 21.85 -13.28 -11.70
C GLU A 90 23.29 -12.84 -11.96
N SER A 91 23.46 -11.65 -12.53
CA SER A 91 24.78 -11.13 -12.82
C SER A 91 24.82 -9.63 -12.66
N GLY A 92 25.23 -9.26 -11.46
CA GLY A 92 26.05 -8.08 -11.22
C GLY A 92 25.27 -6.81 -10.93
N ASN A 93 25.66 -6.19 -9.83
CA ASN A 93 25.38 -4.81 -9.44
C ASN A 93 25.49 -3.84 -10.64
N GLY A 94 24.43 -3.71 -11.42
CA GLY A 94 24.52 -3.14 -12.76
C GLY A 94 23.16 -2.79 -13.31
N ARG A 95 23.04 -1.55 -13.78
CA ARG A 95 21.83 -0.90 -14.29
C ARG A 95 20.90 -1.84 -15.06
N LEU A 96 19.62 -1.81 -14.69
CA LEU A 96 18.59 -2.59 -15.35
C LEU A 96 18.22 -1.94 -16.69
N GLN A 97 18.28 -2.71 -17.78
CA GLN A 97 17.83 -2.22 -19.10
C GLN A 97 16.33 -2.43 -19.24
N VAL A 98 15.58 -1.33 -19.26
CA VAL A 98 14.13 -1.34 -19.48
C VAL A 98 13.86 -1.55 -20.98
N LYS A 99 13.57 -2.79 -21.39
CA LYS A 99 13.03 -3.06 -22.73
C LYS A 99 11.54 -2.71 -22.77
N PRO A 100 11.12 -1.70 -23.55
CA PRO A 100 9.71 -1.31 -23.59
C PRO A 100 8.89 -2.36 -24.33
N ARG A 101 7.78 -2.78 -23.70
CA ARG A 101 6.83 -3.74 -24.29
C ARG A 101 5.81 -3.09 -25.23
N ASP A 102 5.51 -1.81 -25.01
CA ASP A 102 4.43 -1.07 -25.68
C ASP A 102 4.81 0.40 -25.89
N LEU A 103 4.06 1.10 -26.75
CA LEU A 103 4.19 2.54 -27.01
C LEU A 103 4.17 3.40 -25.74
N TYR A 104 3.38 3.00 -24.74
CA TYR A 104 3.31 3.72 -23.47
C TYR A 104 4.58 3.55 -22.62
N MET A 105 5.18 2.36 -22.65
CA MET A 105 6.44 2.09 -21.94
C MET A 105 7.65 2.69 -22.67
N ALA A 106 7.57 2.93 -23.98
CA ALA A 106 8.64 3.57 -24.74
C ALA A 106 8.99 4.97 -24.21
N ALA A 107 8.06 5.66 -23.52
CA ALA A 107 8.32 6.93 -22.87
C ALA A 107 9.35 6.86 -21.71
N PHE A 108 9.68 5.66 -21.23
CA PHE A 108 10.59 5.44 -20.10
C PHE A 108 11.89 4.72 -20.49
N VAL A 109 12.19 4.60 -21.79
CA VAL A 109 13.40 3.90 -22.27
C VAL A 109 14.70 4.58 -21.81
N ASP A 110 14.67 5.91 -21.63
CA ASP A 110 15.82 6.70 -21.19
C ASP A 110 15.87 6.91 -19.66
N VAL A 111 14.98 6.25 -18.90
CA VAL A 111 14.98 6.36 -17.44
C VAL A 111 16.14 5.54 -16.87
N ASP A 112 16.98 6.20 -16.06
CA ASP A 112 18.04 5.53 -15.32
C ASP A 112 17.40 4.62 -14.25
N ALA A 113 17.52 3.31 -14.46
CA ALA A 113 16.98 2.28 -13.59
C ALA A 113 18.13 1.62 -12.79
N PRO A 114 18.42 2.12 -11.58
CA PRO A 114 19.36 1.45 -10.70
C PRO A 114 18.81 0.06 -10.32
N ASP A 115 19.73 -0.90 -10.19
CA ASP A 115 19.40 -2.23 -9.71
C ASP A 115 19.14 -2.19 -8.20
N LEU A 116 17.87 -2.06 -7.81
CA LEU A 116 17.44 -2.03 -6.43
C LEU A 116 17.20 -3.47 -5.95
N SER A 117 18.23 -4.05 -5.34
CA SER A 117 18.12 -5.38 -4.72
C SER A 117 17.08 -5.38 -3.60
N MET A 118 16.26 -6.43 -3.52
CA MET A 118 15.37 -6.63 -2.39
C MET A 118 16.15 -7.18 -1.19
N ALA A 119 16.08 -6.49 -0.04
CA ALA A 119 16.66 -7.02 1.19
C ALA A 119 15.80 -8.16 1.77
N ALA A 120 16.40 -9.02 2.58
CA ALA A 120 15.70 -10.12 3.24
C ALA A 120 14.64 -9.62 4.23
N VAL A 121 13.63 -10.46 4.52
CA VAL A 121 12.58 -10.14 5.50
C VAL A 121 13.21 -9.88 6.88
N GLY A 122 12.85 -8.75 7.49
CA GLY A 122 13.37 -8.33 8.79
C GLY A 122 14.71 -7.57 8.73
N SER A 123 15.24 -7.30 7.54
CA SER A 123 16.40 -6.43 7.37
C SER A 123 16.05 -4.99 7.78
N ASP A 124 16.96 -4.33 8.49
CA ASP A 124 16.84 -2.91 8.79
C ASP A 124 17.02 -2.10 7.50
N MET A 125 16.00 -1.28 7.17
CA MET A 125 15.99 -0.40 5.99
C MET A 125 16.36 1.03 6.36
N GLN A 126 16.59 1.31 7.64
CA GLN A 126 16.90 2.65 8.10
C GLN A 126 18.38 2.97 7.83
N ASP A 127 18.64 4.16 7.26
CA ASP A 127 20.00 4.66 7.14
C ASP A 127 20.69 4.74 8.52
N PRO A 128 21.99 4.38 8.62
CA PRO A 128 22.71 4.45 9.88
C PRO A 128 22.69 5.89 10.38
N LYS A 129 22.13 6.10 11.56
CA LYS A 129 22.11 7.42 12.19
C LYS A 129 23.56 7.84 12.44
N PRO A 130 24.03 8.98 11.90
CA PRO A 130 25.38 9.45 12.17
C PRO A 130 25.55 9.65 13.68
N GLU A 131 26.68 9.21 14.22
CA GLU A 131 27.00 9.42 15.63
C GLU A 131 27.03 10.93 15.89
N GLN A 132 26.09 11.41 16.72
CA GLN A 132 26.01 12.81 17.08
C GLN A 132 27.22 13.14 17.96
N SER A 133 28.18 13.87 17.41
CA SER A 133 29.28 14.42 18.19
C SER A 133 28.72 15.37 19.24
N ALA A 134 29.07 15.14 20.51
CA ALA A 134 28.64 16.02 21.59
C ALA A 134 29.21 17.44 21.36
N PRO A 135 28.39 18.49 21.47
CA PRO A 135 28.88 19.85 21.34
C PRO A 135 29.93 20.13 22.43
N ALA A 136 31.02 20.80 22.06
CA ALA A 136 32.01 21.28 23.01
C ALA A 136 31.43 22.46 23.80
N LEU A 137 30.74 22.14 24.90
CA LEU A 137 30.17 23.13 25.81
C LEU A 137 31.21 23.54 26.85
N ASP A 138 31.50 24.84 26.94
CA ASP A 138 32.26 25.40 28.04
C ASP A 138 31.32 25.69 29.22
N LEU A 139 31.39 24.85 30.25
CA LEU A 139 30.57 24.97 31.46
C LEU A 139 31.31 25.73 32.58
N SER A 140 32.46 26.33 32.30
CA SER A 140 33.30 26.99 33.32
C SER A 140 32.60 28.17 34.01
N ALA A 141 31.58 28.76 33.37
CA ALA A 141 30.78 29.84 33.93
C ALA A 141 29.60 29.36 34.81
N LEU A 142 29.27 28.06 34.79
CA LEU A 142 28.17 27.48 35.55
C LEU A 142 28.71 26.84 36.83
N SER A 143 28.30 27.36 37.99
CA SER A 143 28.63 26.80 39.29
C SER A 143 27.38 26.22 39.95
N LEU A 144 27.48 24.98 40.46
CA LEU A 144 26.42 24.35 41.24
C LEU A 144 26.61 24.67 42.72
N ALA A 145 25.55 25.10 43.41
CA ALA A 145 25.59 25.26 44.85
C ALA A 145 25.61 23.85 45.54
N PRO A 146 26.23 23.72 46.73
CA PRO A 146 26.21 22.47 47.49
C PRO A 146 24.80 21.94 47.73
N ALA A 147 24.65 20.61 47.81
CA ALA A 147 23.36 20.00 48.12
C ALA A 147 22.80 20.54 49.45
N GLY A 148 21.54 20.99 49.44
CA GLY A 148 20.89 21.64 50.59
C GLY A 148 21.03 23.16 50.66
N SER A 149 21.65 23.80 49.66
CA SER A 149 21.67 25.27 49.55
C SER A 149 20.26 25.80 49.28
N ASP A 150 19.85 26.83 50.04
CA ASP A 150 18.58 27.51 49.83
C ASP A 150 18.65 28.37 48.56
N MET A 151 17.95 27.92 47.51
CA MET A 151 17.85 28.60 46.22
C MET A 151 16.60 29.50 46.13
N GLY A 152 15.97 29.81 47.27
CA GLY A 152 14.81 30.69 47.36
C GLY A 152 15.14 32.17 47.14
N GLN A 153 14.12 32.97 46.80
CA GLN A 153 14.27 34.42 46.65
C GLN A 153 14.56 35.05 48.02
N ALA A 154 15.70 35.74 48.14
CA ALA A 154 16.03 36.51 49.34
C ALA A 154 14.92 37.54 49.60
N LYS A 155 14.30 37.50 50.79
CA LYS A 155 13.29 38.49 51.17
C LYS A 155 13.97 39.87 51.21
N PRO A 156 13.48 40.87 50.46
CA PRO A 156 14.07 42.20 50.48
C PRO A 156 13.95 42.76 51.90
N THR A 157 15.08 43.14 52.48
CA THR A 157 15.13 43.85 53.76
C THR A 157 14.63 45.27 53.54
N VAL A 158 13.31 45.45 53.65
CA VAL A 158 12.73 46.79 53.69
C VAL A 158 13.19 47.44 54.99
N LYS A 159 14.06 48.43 54.88
CA LYS A 159 14.45 49.27 56.01
C LYS A 159 13.18 49.93 56.54
N ALA A 160 12.79 49.63 57.78
CA ALA A 160 11.65 50.28 58.41
C ALA A 160 11.90 51.79 58.44
N LEU A 161 11.19 52.53 57.58
CA LEU A 161 11.10 53.97 57.69
C LEU A 161 10.21 54.22 58.90
N ASN A 162 10.78 54.75 59.96
CA ASN A 162 10.04 55.19 61.14
C ASN A 162 9.91 56.72 61.05
N PRO A 163 9.02 57.25 60.19
CA PRO A 163 8.86 58.69 60.07
C PRO A 163 8.29 59.27 61.37
N ASP A 164 8.69 60.49 61.71
CA ASP A 164 8.15 61.19 62.87
C ASP A 164 6.69 61.58 62.61
N ILE A 165 5.77 60.98 63.38
CA ILE A 165 4.32 61.21 63.31
C ILE A 165 3.83 62.16 64.39
N SER A 166 4.73 62.84 65.11
CA SER A 166 4.40 63.69 66.27
C SER A 166 3.47 64.87 65.97
N HIS A 167 3.29 65.22 64.69
CA HIS A 167 2.40 66.29 64.24
C HIS A 167 1.05 65.81 63.67
N LEU A 168 0.82 64.49 63.57
CA LEU A 168 -0.47 63.93 63.13
C LEU A 168 -1.43 63.81 64.31
N LYS A 169 -2.63 64.39 64.17
CA LYS A 169 -3.74 64.19 65.11
C LYS A 169 -4.96 63.69 64.33
N LEU A 170 -5.58 62.61 64.80
CA LEU A 170 -6.90 62.19 64.32
C LEU A 170 -7.96 63.05 65.01
N ALA A 171 -8.82 63.70 64.21
CA ALA A 171 -10.06 64.29 64.71
C ALA A 171 -11.13 63.18 64.88
N PRO A 172 -12.00 63.28 65.90
CA PRO A 172 -13.09 62.33 66.14
C PRO A 172 -14.18 62.38 65.06
#